data_AF-A0A1D6P7H2-F1
#
_entry.id   AF-A0A1D6P7H2-F1
#
_cell.length_a   1.000
_cell.length_b   1.000
_cell.length_c   1.000
_cell.angle_alpha   90.00
_cell.angle_beta   90.00
_cell.angle_gamma   90.00
#
_symmetry.space_group_name_H-M   'P 1'
#
loop_
_entity.id
_entity.type
_entity.pdbx_description
1 polymer ?
#
loop_
_entity_poly.entity_id
_entity_poly.type
_entity_poly.pdbx_seq_one_letter_code
_entity_poly.pdbx_strand_id
1 'polypeptide(L)' 'MSALEKAESTVFVASGMYAAVAMLSALVPAGGHIVTTTDCYRKTRIYMETELPKRGISVIPCDLLSSTCF' A
#
# COMPACT_ATOMS: atom_id res chain seq x y z
N MET A 1 -19.78 -6.85 -1.67
CA MET A 1 -18.33 -7.11 -1.74
C MET A 1 -17.91 -8.14 -0.69
N SER A 2 -18.23 -7.93 0.60
CA SER A 2 -17.80 -8.83 1.69
C SER A 2 -18.11 -10.31 1.46
N ALA A 3 -19.33 -10.65 1.03
CA ALA A 3 -19.70 -12.04 0.75
C ALA A 3 -18.92 -12.68 -0.41
N LEU A 4 -18.54 -11.89 -1.43
CA LEU A 4 -17.81 -12.38 -2.60
C LEU A 4 -16.33 -12.64 -2.26
N GLU A 5 -15.74 -11.71 -1.51
CA GLU A 5 -14.33 -11.76 -1.06
C GLU A 5 -14.15 -12.60 0.23
N LYS A 6 -15.23 -13.15 0.79
CA LYS A 6 -15.25 -13.81 2.11
C LYS A 6 -14.64 -12.95 3.24
N ALA A 7 -14.80 -11.63 3.15
CA ALA A 7 -14.33 -10.68 4.14
C ALA A 7 -15.39 -10.43 5.23
N GLU A 8 -14.95 -10.09 6.45
CA GLU A 8 -15.84 -9.74 7.57
C GLU A 8 -16.64 -8.46 7.28
N SER A 9 -15.97 -7.44 6.76
CA SER A 9 -16.56 -6.14 6.46
C SER A 9 -15.97 -5.55 5.19
N THR A 10 -16.66 -4.59 4.59
CA THR A 10 -16.16 -3.82 3.45
C THR A 10 -16.57 -2.36 3.62
N VAL A 11 -15.62 -1.45 3.37
CA VAL A 11 -15.85 -0.01 3.37
C VAL A 11 -15.88 0.50 1.93
N PHE A 12 -16.94 1.25 1.59
CA PHE A 12 -17.05 1.94 0.30
C PHE A 12 -16.47 3.34 0.40
N VAL A 13 -15.72 3.74 -0.63
CA VAL A 13 -15.02 5.01 -0.70
C VAL A 13 -15.13 5.64 -2.09
N ALA A 14 -14.74 6.91 -2.20
CA ALA A 14 -14.90 7.71 -3.42
C ALA A 14 -14.12 7.16 -4.64
N SER A 15 -12.98 6.49 -4.43
CA SER A 15 -12.20 5.88 -5.52
C SER A 15 -11.26 4.79 -5.02
N GLY A 16 -10.77 3.93 -5.94
CA GLY A 16 -9.74 2.93 -5.60
C GLY A 16 -8.43 3.56 -5.13
N MET A 17 -8.07 4.75 -5.64
CA MET A 17 -6.88 5.47 -5.19
C MET A 17 -7.05 5.95 -3.74
N TYR A 18 -8.24 6.43 -3.37
CA TYR A 18 -8.53 6.80 -1.98
C TYR A 18 -8.49 5.57 -1.06
N ALA A 19 -9.01 4.42 -1.51
CA ALA A 19 -8.92 3.18 -0.74
C ALA A 19 -7.46 2.82 -0.38
N ALA A 20 -6.55 2.88 -1.35
CA ALA A 20 -5.13 2.61 -1.13
C ALA A 20 -4.47 3.63 -0.18
N VAL A 21 -4.72 4.92 -0.38
CA VAL A 21 -4.16 5.99 0.47
C VAL A 21 -4.65 5.88 1.92
N ALA A 22 -5.96 5.68 2.11
CA ALA A 22 -6.57 5.55 3.42
C ALA A 22 -6.04 4.31 4.16
N MET A 23 -5.97 3.17 3.46
CA MET A 23 -5.44 1.92 4.02
C MET A 23 -3.99 2.09 4.49
N LEU A 24 -3.09 2.55 3.60
CA LEU A 24 -1.67 2.72 3.93
C LEU A 24 -1.47 3.74 5.04
N SER A 25 -2.26 4.82 5.05
CA SER A 25 -2.15 5.87 6.06
C SER A 25 -2.61 5.44 7.45
N ALA A 26 -3.62 4.59 7.51
CA ALA A 26 -4.23 4.12 8.76
C ALA A 26 -3.46 2.94 9.37
N LEU A 27 -2.92 2.04 8.56
CA LEU A 27 -2.28 0.82 9.04
C LEU A 27 -0.78 0.97 9.33
N VAL A 28 -0.08 1.88 8.66
CA VAL A 28 1.38 2.02 8.81
C VAL A 28 1.69 3.21 9.72
N PRO A 29 2.28 2.97 10.91
CA PRO A 29 2.68 4.05 11.81
C PRO A 29 3.88 4.81 11.24
N ALA A 30 4.13 6.01 11.76
CA ALA A 30 5.34 6.77 11.45
C ALA A 30 6.59 5.96 11.86
N GLY A 31 7.62 5.93 11.02
CA GLY A 31 8.79 5.07 11.21
C GLY A 31 8.61 3.61 10.74
N GLY A 32 7.43 3.25 10.24
CA GLY A 32 7.16 1.92 9.71
C GLY A 32 7.78 1.66 8.34
N HIS A 33 7.58 0.45 7.83
CA HIS A 33 8.10 0.01 6.53
C HIS A 33 6.99 -0.64 5.70
N ILE A 34 7.02 -0.38 4.38
CA ILE A 34 6.11 -0.98 3.41
C ILE A 34 6.94 -1.78 2.41
N VAL A 35 6.60 -3.06 2.24
CA VAL A 35 7.11 -3.88 1.15
C VAL A 35 6.03 -3.94 0.07
N THR A 36 6.39 -3.59 -1.15
CA THR A 36 5.47 -3.59 -2.30
C THR A 36 6.11 -4.23 -3.50
N THR A 37 5.32 -4.69 -4.47
CA THR A 37 5.86 -5.30 -5.68
C THR A 37 6.45 -4.26 -6.62
N THR A 38 7.42 -4.67 -7.45
CA THR A 38 8.00 -3.79 -8.49
C THR A 38 6.95 -3.29 -9.48
N ASP A 39 5.94 -4.09 -9.78
CA ASP A 39 4.84 -3.83 -10.71
C ASP A 39 3.61 -3.16 -10.06
N CYS A 40 3.74 -2.64 -8.84
CA CYS A 40 2.65 -1.90 -8.17
C CYS A 40 2.10 -0.76 -9.04
N TYR A 41 0.78 -0.53 -8.96
CA TYR A 41 0.09 0.55 -9.70
C TYR A 41 0.83 1.89 -9.56
N ARG A 42 1.16 2.49 -10.70
CA ARG A 42 2.05 3.65 -10.79
C ARG A 42 1.68 4.82 -9.87
N LYS A 43 0.40 5.19 -9.76
CA LYS A 43 0.01 6.30 -8.87
C LYS A 43 0.16 5.95 -7.39
N THR A 44 -0.06 4.69 -7.02
CA THR A 44 0.19 4.21 -5.66
C THR A 44 1.68 4.22 -5.36
N ARG A 45 2.53 3.79 -6.30
CA ARG A 45 3.99 3.92 -6.17
C ARG A 45 4.41 5.37 -5.95
N ILE A 46 3.91 6.31 -6.77
CA ILE A 46 4.21 7.74 -6.60
C ILE A 46 3.82 8.21 -5.20
N TYR A 47 2.61 7.88 -4.73
CA TYR A 47 2.19 8.23 -3.37
C TYR A 47 3.11 7.65 -2.29
N MET A 48 3.50 6.38 -2.44
CA MET A 48 4.42 5.70 -1.51
C MET A 48 5.82 6.29 -1.52
N GLU A 49 6.34 6.73 -2.67
CA GLU A 49 7.69 7.29 -2.79
C GLU A 49 7.74 8.79 -2.46
N THR A 50 6.64 9.54 -2.59
CA THR A 50 6.63 11.00 -2.37
C THR A 50 5.98 11.42 -1.07
N GLU A 51 4.88 10.79 -0.64
CA GLU A 51 4.09 11.26 0.51
C GLU A 51 4.41 10.51 1.80
N LEU A 52 4.61 9.19 1.73
CA LEU A 52 4.87 8.37 2.91
C LEU A 52 6.25 8.62 3.57
N PRO A 53 7.34 8.94 2.84
CA PRO A 53 8.63 9.24 3.45
C PRO A 53 8.60 10.53 4.29
N LYS A 54 7.71 11.48 3.96
CA LYS A 54 7.48 12.69 4.78
C LYS A 54 6.96 12.36 6.18
N ARG A 55 6.38 11.17 6.38
CA ARG A 55 5.93 10.62 7.67
C ARG A 55 6.94 9.65 8.28
N GLY A 56 8.15 9.54 7.72
CA GLY A 56 9.19 8.61 8.15
C GLY A 56 8.93 7.15 7.79
N ILE A 57 8.03 6.87 6.85
CA ILE A 57 7.72 5.51 6.41
C ILE A 57 8.64 5.15 5.23
N SER A 58 9.37 4.04 5.33
CA SER A 58 10.22 3.57 4.23
C SER A 58 9.46 2.61 3.31
N VAL A 59 9.86 2.56 2.04
CA VAL A 59 9.23 1.72 1.01
C VAL A 59 10.28 0.87 0.33
N ILE A 60 10.05 -0.43 0.26
CA ILE A 60 10.96 -1.42 -0.32
C ILE A 60 10.23 -2.09 -1.49
N PRO A 61 10.58 -1.77 -2.74
CA PRO A 61 10.08 -2.50 -3.90
C PRO A 61 10.77 -3.86 -3.98
N CYS A 62 9.99 -4.92 -4.07
CA CYS A 62 10.46 -6.29 -4.22
C CYS A 62 9.92 -6.91 -5.51
N ASP A 63 10.79 -7.58 -6.25
CA ASP A 63 10.38 -8.39 -7.39
C ASP A 63 10.03 -9.79 -6.89
N LEU A 64 8.77 -10.21 -7.08
CA LEU A 64 8.29 -11.51 -6.59
C LEU A 64 8.99 -12.71 -7.22
N LEU A 65 9.64 -12.52 -8.37
CA LEU A 65 10.37 -13.58 -9.08
C LEU A 65 11.87 -13.61 -8.73
N SER A 66 12.37 -12.57 -8.07
CA SER A 66 13.76 -12.49 -7.63
C SER A 66 13.85 -12.80 -6.13
N SER A 67 14.78 -13.65 -5.72
CA SER A 67 15.04 -13.97 -4.30
C SER A 67 15.55 -12.77 -3.48
N THR A 68 15.72 -11.59 -4.08
CA THR A 68 16.17 -10.35 -3.44
C THR A 68 14.98 -9.56 -2.90
N CYS A 69 14.40 -10.05 -1.80
CA CYS A 69 13.34 -9.35 -1.06
C CYS A 69 13.81 -8.91 0.34
N PHE A 70 15.03 -9.32 0.75
CA PHE A 70 15.65 -9.07 2.05
C PHE A 70 17.12 -8.69 1.88
#